data_AF-A0A3S0TBH2-F1
#
_entry.id   AF-A0A3S0TBH2-F1
#
_cell.length_a   1.000
_cell.length_b   1.000
_cell.length_c   1.000
_cell.angle_alpha   90.00
_cell.angle_beta   90.00
_cell.angle_gamma   90.00
#
_symmetry.space_group_name_H-M   'P 1'
#
loop_
_entity.id
_entity.type
_entity.pdbx_description
1 polymer ?
#
loop_
_entity_poly.entity_id
_entity_poly.type
_entity_poly.pdbx_seq_one_letter_code
_entity_poly.pdbx_strand_id
1 'polypeptide(L)'
;MQGPPIVVLSEENLIGGSEGLLCDRLYADATDRLSLLEAIARASKVTLFLSVRRFDEILPAAYVQTLKDRASRCSTKPSFEPIRVKALSSPPSWFELVSRVRREVPSANLKIWRFEDYVRHEAKVLGAFCGASLSNDKPVPIPNRTRTPSAEAVAELESLHPGMSPAERKSIVERIRSEADGKSKFQPFSSEERRRLGDVYQEDIEKIRTAFPDVVMDF
;
A
#
# COMPACT_ATOMS: atom_id res chain seq x y z
N MET A 1 8.89 -2.87 -37.53
CA MET A 1 9.63 -2.38 -36.33
C MET A 1 9.43 -3.40 -35.22
N GLN A 2 10.50 -3.86 -34.58
CA GLN A 2 10.40 -4.64 -33.35
C GLN A 2 10.21 -3.66 -32.18
N GLY A 3 9.22 -3.89 -31.34
CA GLY A 3 9.00 -3.12 -30.11
C GLY A 3 10.07 -3.40 -29.05
N PRO A 4 10.05 -2.68 -27.91
CA PRO A 4 10.98 -2.93 -26.83
C PRO A 4 10.80 -4.36 -26.26
N PRO A 5 11.88 -5.01 -25.79
CA PRO A 5 11.81 -6.37 -25.23
C PRO A 5 11.08 -6.43 -23.88
N ILE A 6 11.01 -5.31 -23.16
CA ILE A 6 10.32 -5.17 -21.87
C ILE A 6 9.46 -3.91 -21.91
N VAL A 7 8.22 -4.06 -21.47
CA VAL A 7 7.30 -2.94 -21.22
C VAL A 7 7.00 -2.93 -19.74
N VAL A 8 7.35 -1.83 -19.07
CA VAL A 8 7.03 -1.61 -17.66
C VAL A 8 5.75 -0.80 -17.57
N LEU A 9 4.74 -1.36 -16.90
CA LEU A 9 3.51 -0.67 -16.56
C LEU A 9 3.48 -0.44 -15.06
N SER A 10 3.41 0.82 -14.64
CA SER A 10 3.18 1.18 -13.25
C SER A 10 1.73 1.60 -13.10
N GLU A 11 0.97 0.81 -12.34
CA GLU A 11 -0.40 1.11 -11.99
C GLU A 11 -0.53 0.90 -10.47
N GLU A 12 -1.05 1.92 -9.77
CA GLU A 12 -1.09 1.98 -8.29
C GLU A 12 -2.31 1.27 -7.68
N ASN A 13 -3.41 1.12 -8.43
CA ASN A 13 -4.71 0.63 -7.96
C ASN A 13 -5.14 -0.72 -8.54
N LEU A 14 -4.19 -1.51 -9.07
CA LEU A 14 -4.47 -2.73 -9.84
C LEU A 14 -5.28 -3.72 -9.03
N ILE A 15 -4.95 -3.86 -7.75
CA ILE A 15 -5.66 -4.71 -6.80
C ILE A 15 -6.69 -3.95 -5.94
N GLY A 16 -6.75 -2.62 -6.05
CA GLY A 16 -7.61 -1.75 -5.25
C GLY A 16 -6.91 -0.46 -4.81
N GLY A 17 -7.70 0.54 -4.41
CA GLY A 17 -7.18 1.75 -3.78
C GLY A 17 -6.86 1.57 -2.31
N SER A 18 -6.36 2.63 -1.66
CA SER A 18 -5.98 2.61 -0.24
C SER A 18 -7.11 2.18 0.70
N GLU A 19 -8.36 2.45 0.35
CA GLU A 19 -9.54 1.97 1.08
C GLU A 19 -9.61 0.45 1.19
N GLY A 20 -9.06 -0.28 0.22
CA GLY A 20 -9.07 -1.74 0.18
C GLY A 20 -8.25 -2.33 1.31
N LEU A 21 -7.26 -1.60 1.82
CA LEU A 21 -6.47 -1.99 2.99
C LEU A 21 -7.28 -1.92 4.29
N LEU A 22 -8.41 -1.21 4.30
CA LEU A 22 -9.24 -0.98 5.49
C LEU A 22 -10.44 -1.93 5.57
N CYS A 23 -10.67 -2.73 4.52
CA CYS A 23 -11.72 -3.75 4.43
C CYS A 23 -11.47 -4.93 5.39
N ASP A 24 -12.47 -5.81 5.58
CA ASP A 24 -12.35 -7.04 6.40
C ASP A 24 -11.26 -7.98 5.88
N ARG A 25 -11.09 -7.95 4.56
CA ARG A 25 -10.06 -8.66 3.84
C ARG A 25 -9.30 -7.63 3.02
N LEU A 26 -7.96 -7.62 3.13
CA LEU A 26 -7.12 -6.69 2.38
C LEU A 26 -7.46 -6.78 0.89
N TYR A 27 -7.81 -5.67 0.25
CA TYR A 27 -8.18 -5.63 -1.15
C TYR A 27 -9.22 -6.70 -1.51
N ALA A 28 -10.41 -6.62 -0.93
CA ALA A 28 -11.46 -7.63 -1.12
C ALA A 28 -11.76 -7.91 -2.60
N ASP A 29 -11.74 -6.87 -3.43
CA ASP A 29 -12.03 -6.93 -4.87
C ASP A 29 -10.81 -7.34 -5.74
N ALA A 30 -9.66 -7.65 -5.14
CA ALA A 30 -8.45 -7.99 -5.89
C ALA A 30 -8.67 -9.19 -6.82
N THR A 31 -9.50 -10.15 -6.40
CA THR A 31 -9.79 -11.35 -7.18
C THR A 31 -10.36 -11.01 -8.56
N ASP A 32 -11.43 -10.21 -8.59
CA ASP A 32 -12.11 -9.85 -9.83
C ASP A 32 -11.19 -9.05 -10.75
N ARG A 33 -10.39 -8.13 -10.18
CA ARG A 33 -9.45 -7.30 -10.95
C ARG A 33 -8.31 -8.12 -11.55
N LEU A 34 -7.78 -9.09 -10.80
CA LEU A 34 -6.67 -9.94 -11.25
C LEU A 34 -7.13 -10.96 -12.30
N SER A 35 -8.37 -11.44 -12.22
CA SER A 35 -8.93 -12.34 -13.25
C SER A 35 -8.93 -11.71 -14.65
N LEU A 36 -9.19 -10.40 -14.72
CA LEU A 36 -9.10 -9.63 -15.96
C LEU A 36 -7.66 -9.52 -16.47
N LEU A 37 -6.71 -9.31 -15.55
CA LEU A 37 -5.29 -9.25 -15.90
C LEU A 37 -4.80 -10.59 -16.48
N GLU A 38 -5.16 -11.73 -15.87
CA GLU A 38 -4.82 -13.06 -16.39
C GLU A 38 -5.39 -13.25 -17.81
N ALA A 39 -6.63 -12.80 -18.04
CA ALA A 39 -7.26 -12.86 -19.35
C ALA A 39 -6.57 -11.97 -20.41
N ILE A 40 -5.97 -10.85 -20.01
CA ILE A 40 -5.21 -9.96 -20.92
C ILE A 40 -3.79 -10.49 -21.14
N ALA A 41 -3.19 -11.10 -20.12
CA ALA A 41 -1.83 -11.60 -20.14
C ALA A 41 -1.62 -12.81 -21.07
N ARG A 42 -2.69 -13.38 -21.65
CA ARG A 42 -2.85 -14.64 -22.45
C ARG A 42 -1.76 -15.08 -23.45
N ALA A 43 -0.65 -14.37 -23.62
CA ALA A 43 0.55 -14.82 -24.33
C ALA A 43 1.87 -14.15 -23.89
N SER A 44 1.84 -13.28 -22.88
CA SER A 44 2.98 -12.47 -22.45
C SER A 44 3.56 -13.00 -21.15
N LYS A 45 4.89 -12.94 -21.01
CA LYS A 45 5.54 -13.18 -19.72
C LYS A 45 5.31 -11.97 -18.82
N VAL A 46 4.33 -12.06 -17.93
CA VAL A 46 4.03 -11.00 -16.96
C VAL A 46 4.78 -11.25 -15.67
N THR A 47 5.46 -10.21 -15.17
CA THR A 47 5.98 -10.19 -13.79
C THR A 47 5.17 -9.18 -12.99
N LEU A 48 4.58 -9.63 -11.89
CA LEU A 48 3.82 -8.79 -10.99
C LEU A 48 4.65 -8.49 -9.77
N PHE A 49 4.62 -7.22 -9.35
CA PHE A 49 5.37 -6.74 -8.22
C PHE A 49 4.39 -6.23 -7.16
N LEU A 50 4.54 -6.71 -5.94
CA LEU A 50 3.72 -6.30 -4.80
C LEU A 50 4.62 -5.92 -3.63
N SER A 51 4.58 -4.66 -3.22
CA SER A 51 5.18 -4.25 -1.96
C SER A 51 4.23 -4.58 -0.81
N VAL A 52 4.73 -5.26 0.20
CA VAL A 52 4.03 -5.44 1.49
C VAL A 52 4.68 -4.56 2.55
N ARG A 53 3.93 -4.20 3.59
CA ARG A 53 4.41 -3.30 4.65
C ARG A 53 3.82 -3.70 5.98
N ARG A 54 4.54 -3.42 7.06
CA ARG A 54 4.06 -3.59 8.43
C ARG A 54 2.67 -2.96 8.67
N PHE A 55 1.80 -3.68 9.37
CA PHE A 55 0.40 -3.27 9.56
C PHE A 55 0.25 -2.00 10.41
N ASP A 56 1.12 -1.81 11.39
CA ASP A 56 1.16 -0.60 12.21
C ASP A 56 1.56 0.65 11.44
N GLU A 57 2.18 0.50 10.27
CA GLU A 57 2.54 1.63 9.41
C GLU A 57 1.58 1.82 8.23
N ILE A 58 1.14 0.74 7.60
CA ILE A 58 0.33 0.82 6.38
C ILE A 58 -1.13 1.18 6.67
N LEU A 59 -1.73 0.71 7.78
CA LEU A 59 -3.13 1.00 8.09
C LEU A 59 -3.37 2.49 8.40
N PRO A 60 -2.55 3.17 9.22
CA PRO A 60 -2.70 4.61 9.43
C PRO A 60 -2.42 5.39 8.14
N ALA A 61 -1.44 4.99 7.34
CA ALA A 61 -1.15 5.63 6.06
C ALA A 61 -2.34 5.51 5.08
N ALA A 62 -2.93 4.31 4.95
CA ALA A 62 -4.09 4.05 4.11
C ALA A 62 -5.33 4.80 4.58
N TYR A 63 -5.54 4.89 5.90
CA TYR A 63 -6.61 5.69 6.48
C TYR A 63 -6.47 7.17 6.09
N VAL A 64 -5.30 7.75 6.31
CA VAL A 64 -5.07 9.17 5.97
C VAL A 64 -5.15 9.40 4.47
N GLN A 65 -4.66 8.48 3.64
CA GLN A 65 -4.81 8.58 2.19
C GLN A 65 -6.29 8.56 1.80
N THR A 66 -7.08 7.66 2.38
CA THR A 66 -8.53 7.58 2.17
C THR A 66 -9.23 8.85 2.61
N LEU A 67 -8.86 9.44 3.75
CA LEU A 67 -9.39 10.73 4.20
C LEU A 67 -9.10 11.84 3.19
N LYS A 68 -7.87 11.93 2.69
CA LYS A 68 -7.48 12.95 1.71
C LYS A 68 -8.24 12.79 0.38
N ASP A 69 -8.41 11.56 -0.09
CA ASP A 69 -9.02 11.28 -1.40
C ASP A 69 -10.55 11.33 -1.37
N ARG A 70 -11.14 10.91 -0.25
CA ARG A 70 -12.60 10.88 -0.04
C ARG A 70 -13.10 12.04 0.80
N ALA A 71 -12.27 13.05 1.07
CA ALA A 71 -12.63 14.23 1.86
C ALA A 71 -13.95 14.88 1.41
N SER A 72 -14.29 14.79 0.12
CA SER A 72 -15.52 15.35 -0.47
C SER A 72 -16.76 14.43 -0.43
N ARG A 73 -16.61 13.17 0.01
CA ARG A 73 -17.64 12.11 -0.13
C ARG A 73 -18.09 11.49 1.19
N CYS A 74 -17.50 11.86 2.32
CA CYS A 74 -17.87 11.34 3.63
C CYS A 74 -19.12 12.06 4.18
N SER A 75 -20.22 11.31 4.34
CA SER A 75 -21.46 11.77 4.98
C SER A 75 -21.46 11.57 6.51
N THR A 76 -20.52 10.80 7.03
CA THR A 76 -20.33 10.53 8.47
C THR A 76 -18.97 11.03 8.93
N LYS A 77 -18.84 11.34 10.23
CA LYS A 77 -17.55 11.69 10.84
C LYS A 77 -16.64 10.46 10.83
N PRO A 78 -15.54 10.45 10.06
CA PRO A 78 -14.65 9.30 10.02
C PRO A 78 -13.85 9.21 11.32
N SER A 79 -13.40 8.00 11.67
CA SER A 79 -12.52 7.75 12.82
C SER A 79 -11.63 6.54 12.54
N PHE A 80 -10.38 6.59 13.00
CA PHE A 80 -9.47 5.45 12.93
C PHE A 80 -9.79 4.34 13.95
N GLU A 81 -10.51 4.64 15.03
CA GLU A 81 -10.68 3.70 16.15
C GLU A 81 -11.33 2.35 15.74
N PRO A 82 -12.37 2.30 14.89
CA PRO A 82 -12.90 1.02 14.40
C PRO A 82 -11.87 0.18 13.63
N ILE A 83 -10.97 0.83 12.87
CA ILE A 83 -9.90 0.17 12.13
C ILE A 83 -8.88 -0.40 13.11
N ARG A 84 -8.50 0.37 14.14
CA ARG A 84 -7.59 -0.08 15.22
C ARG A 84 -8.16 -1.29 15.96
N VAL A 85 -9.38 -1.20 16.47
CA VAL A 85 -10.04 -2.29 17.23
C VAL A 85 -10.05 -3.58 16.40
N LYS A 86 -10.41 -3.47 15.13
CA LYS A 86 -10.45 -4.60 14.21
C LYS A 86 -9.08 -5.19 13.93
N ALA A 87 -8.08 -4.37 13.62
CA ALA A 87 -6.71 -4.84 13.36
C ALA A 87 -6.11 -5.59 14.56
N LEU A 88 -6.56 -5.27 15.79
CA LEU A 88 -6.12 -5.94 17.01
C LEU A 88 -6.94 -7.20 17.34
N SER A 89 -8.23 -7.25 16.99
CA SER A 89 -9.08 -8.42 17.26
C SER A 89 -8.97 -9.49 16.16
N SER A 90 -8.87 -9.07 14.91
CA SER A 90 -8.72 -9.92 13.72
C SER A 90 -7.70 -9.25 12.78
N PRO A 91 -6.40 -9.48 13.01
CA PRO A 91 -5.35 -8.86 12.21
C PRO A 91 -5.49 -9.20 10.72
N PRO A 92 -5.26 -8.23 9.83
CA PRO A 92 -5.19 -8.50 8.39
C PRO A 92 -4.03 -9.46 8.07
N SER A 93 -4.09 -10.12 6.91
CA SER A 93 -3.04 -11.04 6.48
C SER A 93 -2.56 -10.78 5.05
N TRP A 94 -1.27 -10.52 4.90
CA TRP A 94 -0.58 -10.49 3.61
C TRP A 94 -0.50 -11.88 3.01
N PHE A 95 -0.28 -12.92 3.81
CA PHE A 95 -0.23 -14.30 3.31
C PHE A 95 -1.54 -14.68 2.61
N GLU A 96 -2.68 -14.28 3.18
CA GLU A 96 -4.00 -14.48 2.57
C GLU A 96 -4.13 -13.76 1.23
N LEU A 97 -3.73 -12.47 1.15
CA LEU A 97 -3.74 -11.72 -0.11
C LEU A 97 -2.82 -12.35 -1.16
N VAL A 98 -1.60 -12.71 -0.79
CA VAL A 98 -0.62 -13.32 -1.71
C VAL A 98 -1.14 -14.66 -2.23
N SER A 99 -1.75 -15.46 -1.37
CA SER A 99 -2.36 -16.74 -1.77
C SER A 99 -3.48 -16.52 -2.80
N ARG A 100 -4.30 -15.48 -2.64
CA ARG A 100 -5.28 -15.09 -3.66
C ARG A 100 -4.60 -14.68 -4.96
N VAL A 101 -3.64 -13.75 -4.91
CA VAL A 101 -2.94 -13.28 -6.11
C VAL A 101 -2.37 -14.47 -6.89
N ARG A 102 -1.66 -15.38 -6.22
CA ARG A 102 -1.11 -16.59 -6.83
C ARG A 102 -2.17 -17.49 -7.47
N ARG A 103 -3.37 -17.57 -6.90
CA ARG A 103 -4.48 -18.36 -7.44
C ARG A 103 -5.11 -17.72 -8.67
N GLU A 104 -5.30 -16.40 -8.67
CA GLU A 104 -6.03 -15.70 -9.73
C GLU A 104 -5.16 -15.36 -10.96
N VAL A 105 -3.85 -15.18 -10.77
CA VAL A 105 -2.88 -14.93 -11.86
C VAL A 105 -1.73 -15.94 -11.80
N PRO A 106 -2.00 -17.24 -11.97
CA PRO A 106 -0.99 -18.30 -11.80
C PRO A 106 0.11 -18.24 -12.86
N SER A 107 -0.18 -17.67 -14.04
CA SER A 107 0.79 -17.51 -15.12
C SER A 107 1.83 -16.42 -14.86
N ALA A 108 1.51 -15.46 -13.97
CA ALA A 108 2.38 -14.35 -13.65
C ALA A 108 3.50 -14.77 -12.67
N ASN A 109 4.70 -14.28 -12.92
CA ASN A 109 5.79 -14.34 -11.97
C ASN A 109 5.57 -13.28 -10.89
N LEU A 110 5.15 -13.69 -9.69
CA LEU A 110 4.92 -12.76 -8.59
C LEU A 110 6.23 -12.51 -7.84
N LYS A 111 6.57 -11.24 -7.64
CA LYS A 111 7.69 -10.77 -6.84
C LYS A 111 7.20 -9.84 -5.74
N ILE A 112 7.65 -10.10 -4.52
CA ILE A 112 7.26 -9.36 -3.33
C ILE A 112 8.50 -8.80 -2.67
N TRP A 113 8.44 -7.54 -2.26
CA TRP A 113 9.41 -6.97 -1.33
C TRP A 113 8.71 -6.33 -0.14
N ARG A 114 9.46 -6.19 0.96
CA ARG A 114 9.02 -5.43 2.12
C ARG A 114 9.33 -3.97 1.90
N PHE A 115 8.37 -3.08 2.09
CA PHE A 115 8.54 -1.64 1.88
C PHE A 115 9.72 -1.07 2.70
N GLU A 116 9.98 -1.66 3.85
CA GLU A 116 11.08 -1.36 4.76
C GLU A 116 12.45 -1.60 4.12
N ASP A 117 12.55 -2.58 3.20
CA ASP A 117 13.77 -2.91 2.46
C ASP A 117 13.99 -1.97 1.27
N TYR A 118 12.93 -1.38 0.72
CA TYR A 118 13.00 -0.54 -0.48
C TYR A 118 13.97 0.62 -0.31
N VAL A 119 13.97 1.30 0.84
CA VAL A 119 14.86 2.46 1.08
C VAL A 119 16.34 2.07 0.99
N ARG A 120 16.70 0.84 1.34
CA ARG A 120 18.08 0.33 1.31
C ARG A 120 18.45 -0.35 -0.01
N HIS A 121 17.44 -0.80 -0.76
CA HIS A 121 17.61 -1.65 -1.93
C HIS A 121 16.87 -1.14 -3.17
N GLU A 122 16.59 0.16 -3.23
CA GLU A 122 15.84 0.83 -4.32
C GLU A 122 16.37 0.44 -5.70
N ALA A 123 17.69 0.49 -5.90
CA ALA A 123 18.34 0.14 -7.17
C ALA A 123 18.06 -1.32 -7.59
N LYS A 124 18.03 -2.25 -6.62
CA LYS A 124 17.73 -3.67 -6.88
C LYS A 124 16.26 -3.86 -7.24
N VAL A 125 15.34 -3.19 -6.53
CA VAL A 125 13.91 -3.24 -6.82
C VAL A 125 13.62 -2.67 -8.21
N LEU A 126 14.11 -1.46 -8.50
CA LEU A 126 13.93 -0.83 -9.81
C LEU A 126 14.61 -1.63 -10.93
N GLY A 127 15.77 -2.23 -10.66
CA GLY A 127 16.43 -3.10 -11.62
C GLY A 127 15.61 -4.35 -11.95
N ALA A 128 14.95 -4.94 -10.95
CA ALA A 128 14.01 -6.05 -11.17
C ALA A 128 12.81 -5.64 -12.02
N PHE A 129 12.25 -4.45 -11.80
CA PHE A 129 11.18 -3.90 -12.64
C PHE A 129 11.59 -3.73 -14.10
N CYS A 130 12.76 -3.13 -14.32
CA CYS A 130 13.25 -2.80 -15.66
C CYS A 130 13.91 -3.97 -16.39
N GLY A 131 14.21 -5.07 -15.68
CA GLY A 131 15.02 -6.17 -16.21
C GLY A 131 16.45 -5.75 -16.55
N ALA A 132 16.99 -4.76 -15.85
CA ALA A 132 18.32 -4.20 -16.08
C ALA A 132 19.02 -3.90 -14.76
N SER A 133 20.35 -3.98 -14.72
CA SER A 133 21.11 -3.51 -13.56
C SER A 133 21.10 -1.99 -13.53
N LEU A 134 20.64 -1.41 -12.43
CA LEU A 134 20.62 0.03 -12.22
C LEU A 134 21.61 0.39 -11.11
N SER A 135 22.39 1.44 -11.32
CA SER A 135 23.05 2.17 -10.23
C SER A 135 22.14 3.34 -9.83
N ASN A 136 22.01 3.58 -8.53
CA ASN A 136 21.24 4.72 -8.05
C ASN A 136 22.18 5.75 -7.41
N ASP A 137 22.86 6.50 -8.26
CA ASP A 137 23.83 7.51 -7.80
C ASP A 137 23.13 8.72 -7.16
N LYS A 138 21.79 8.84 -7.32
CA LYS A 138 20.96 9.89 -6.74
C LYS A 138 19.62 9.31 -6.27
N PRO A 139 19.36 9.22 -4.96
CA PRO A 139 18.07 8.78 -4.44
C PRO A 139 16.93 9.65 -4.98
N VAL A 140 15.82 9.03 -5.36
CA VAL A 140 14.61 9.77 -5.74
C VAL A 140 13.99 10.35 -4.47
N PRO A 141 13.77 11.68 -4.37
CA PRO A 141 13.19 12.26 -3.17
C PRO A 141 11.75 11.78 -3.00
N ILE A 142 11.40 11.36 -1.78
CA ILE A 142 10.03 10.98 -1.44
C ILE A 142 9.11 12.20 -1.66
N PRO A 143 8.08 12.11 -2.52
CA PRO A 143 7.17 13.22 -2.77
C PRO A 143 6.50 13.69 -1.48
N ASN A 144 6.43 15.00 -1.25
CA ASN A 144 5.77 15.55 -0.04
C ASN A 144 4.31 15.07 0.11
N ARG A 145 3.62 14.86 -1.03
CA ARG A 145 2.21 14.43 -1.09
C ARG A 145 1.95 13.04 -0.49
N THR A 146 2.97 12.17 -0.42
CA THR A 146 2.86 10.80 0.10
C THR A 146 3.20 10.70 1.59
N ARG A 147 3.59 11.82 2.22
CA ARG A 147 3.90 11.85 3.65
C ARG A 147 2.63 11.73 4.49
N THR A 148 2.72 10.95 5.56
CA THR A 148 1.68 10.89 6.60
C THR A 148 1.75 12.18 7.43
N PRO A 149 0.66 12.96 7.54
CA PRO A 149 0.61 14.18 8.35
C PRO A 149 0.51 13.86 9.84
N SER A 150 0.45 14.89 10.69
CA SER A 150 0.36 14.76 12.13
C SER A 150 -1.00 14.35 12.66
N ALA A 151 -1.06 13.94 13.92
CA ALA A 151 -2.31 13.58 14.58
C ALA A 151 -3.29 14.76 14.60
N GLU A 152 -2.80 15.98 14.80
CA GLU A 152 -3.60 17.21 14.77
C GLU A 152 -4.17 17.45 13.37
N ALA A 153 -3.36 17.27 12.32
CA ALA A 153 -3.82 17.40 10.94
C ALA A 153 -4.81 16.28 10.54
N VAL A 154 -4.64 15.05 11.06
CA VAL A 154 -5.62 13.98 10.87
C VAL A 154 -6.93 14.30 11.59
N ALA A 155 -6.88 14.81 12.83
CA ALA A 155 -8.07 15.25 13.54
C ALA A 155 -8.79 16.39 12.82
N GLU A 156 -8.04 17.31 12.18
CA GLU A 156 -8.61 18.33 11.30
C GLU A 156 -9.36 17.70 10.12
N LEU A 157 -8.73 16.74 9.42
CA LEU A 157 -9.38 16.00 8.32
C LEU A 157 -10.65 15.26 8.77
N GLU A 158 -10.63 14.64 9.95
CA GLU A 158 -11.79 13.98 10.54
C GLU A 158 -12.92 14.95 10.92
N SER A 159 -12.59 16.22 11.18
CA SER A 159 -13.53 17.27 11.57
C SER A 159 -14.22 17.97 10.39
N LEU A 160 -13.82 17.69 9.15
CA LEU A 160 -14.33 18.39 7.96
C LEU A 160 -15.84 18.17 7.78
N HIS A 161 -16.63 19.22 8.06
CA HIS A 161 -18.08 19.19 8.07
C HIS A 161 -18.69 18.79 6.71
N PRO A 162 -19.64 17.83 6.62
CA PRO A 162 -20.30 17.37 5.39
C PRO A 162 -20.72 18.49 4.42
N GLY A 163 -21.27 19.58 4.94
CA GLY A 163 -21.72 20.75 4.16
C GLY A 163 -20.64 21.69 3.62
N MET A 164 -19.35 21.44 3.86
CA MET A 164 -18.25 22.25 3.30
C MET A 164 -18.13 22.04 1.79
N SER A 165 -17.86 23.11 1.04
CA SER A 165 -17.74 23.02 -0.42
C SER A 165 -16.54 22.16 -0.86
N PRO A 166 -16.60 21.51 -2.04
CA PRO A 166 -15.46 20.74 -2.55
C PRO A 166 -14.17 21.55 -2.68
N ALA A 167 -14.25 22.85 -2.98
CA ALA A 167 -13.10 23.72 -3.13
C ALA A 167 -12.42 24.02 -1.79
N GLU A 168 -13.18 24.36 -0.75
CA GLU A 168 -12.65 24.59 0.60
C GLU A 168 -11.97 23.33 1.15
N ARG A 169 -12.61 22.17 1.00
CA ARG A 169 -12.02 20.88 1.40
C ARG A 169 -10.71 20.59 0.68
N LYS A 170 -10.66 20.82 -0.63
CA LYS A 170 -9.44 20.62 -1.42
C LYS A 170 -8.31 21.52 -0.92
N SER A 171 -8.61 22.78 -0.62
CA SER A 171 -7.61 23.72 -0.08
C SER A 171 -7.06 23.25 1.26
N ILE A 172 -7.90 22.74 2.16
CA ILE A 172 -7.45 22.18 3.45
C ILE A 172 -6.57 20.94 3.24
N VAL A 173 -7.01 20.01 2.38
CA VAL A 173 -6.23 18.80 2.06
C VAL A 173 -4.86 19.15 1.45
N GLU A 174 -4.80 20.12 0.52
CA GLU A 174 -3.53 20.55 -0.08
C GLU A 174 -2.63 21.26 0.94
N ARG A 175 -3.18 22.07 1.84
CA ARG A 175 -2.41 22.67 2.94
C ARG A 175 -1.80 21.57 3.82
N ILE A 176 -2.60 20.62 4.29
CA ILE A 176 -2.14 19.51 5.11
C ILE A 176 -1.07 18.67 4.40
N ARG A 177 -1.23 18.43 3.08
CA ARG A 177 -0.21 17.77 2.25
C ARG A 177 1.10 18.57 2.20
N SER A 178 1.03 19.89 2.12
CA SER A 178 2.22 20.75 2.03
C SER A 178 2.96 20.89 3.36
N GLU A 179 2.24 20.88 4.48
CA GLU A 179 2.78 21.04 5.83
C GLU A 179 3.31 19.73 6.43
N ALA A 180 3.00 18.58 5.82
CA ALA A 180 3.47 17.28 6.28
C ALA A 180 5.01 17.17 6.23
N ASP A 181 5.64 17.31 7.39
CA ASP A 181 7.09 17.26 7.55
C ASP A 181 7.65 15.82 7.63
N GLY A 182 6.77 14.84 7.84
CA GLY A 182 7.13 13.44 8.02
C GLY A 182 7.85 13.13 9.33
N LYS A 183 7.94 14.06 10.30
CA LYS A 183 8.52 13.81 11.62
C LYS A 183 7.43 13.54 12.65
N SER A 184 6.41 14.38 12.69
CA SER A 184 5.27 14.23 13.59
C SER A 184 4.18 13.41 12.90
N LYS A 185 4.43 12.14 12.59
CA LYS A 185 3.46 11.31 11.85
C LYS A 185 2.32 10.85 12.76
N PHE A 186 1.11 10.75 12.21
CA PHE A 186 -0.01 10.06 12.85
C PHE A 186 0.35 8.60 13.16
N GLN A 187 0.47 8.28 14.46
CA GLN A 187 0.81 6.96 15.00
C GLN A 187 -0.25 6.54 16.02
N PRO A 188 -1.38 5.96 15.58
CA PRO A 188 -2.51 5.66 16.45
C PRO A 188 -2.34 4.40 17.30
N PHE A 189 -1.30 3.59 17.04
CA PHE A 189 -1.05 2.36 17.78
C PHE A 189 -0.06 2.59 18.92
N SER A 190 -0.32 1.96 20.07
CA SER A 190 0.61 1.93 21.19
C SER A 190 1.86 1.10 20.85
N SER A 191 2.95 1.24 21.63
CA SER A 191 4.15 0.43 21.43
C SER A 191 3.90 -1.08 21.52
N GLU A 192 2.99 -1.51 22.38
CA GLU A 192 2.60 -2.91 22.49
C GLU A 192 1.82 -3.39 21.26
N GLU A 193 0.88 -2.58 20.78
CA GLU A 193 0.09 -2.86 19.58
C GLU A 193 0.97 -2.95 18.33
N ARG A 194 1.94 -2.04 18.19
CA ARG A 194 2.92 -2.07 17.11
C ARG A 194 3.77 -3.33 17.12
N ARG A 195 4.18 -3.79 18.32
CA ARG A 195 4.90 -5.06 18.46
C ARG A 195 4.02 -6.21 17.97
N ARG A 196 2.79 -6.31 18.48
CA ARG A 196 1.83 -7.37 18.09
C ARG A 196 1.56 -7.40 16.59
N LEU A 197 1.28 -6.25 15.97
CA LEU A 197 1.07 -6.14 14.53
C LEU A 197 2.34 -6.45 13.73
N GLY A 198 3.50 -6.12 14.29
CA GLY A 198 4.80 -6.49 13.75
C GLY A 198 5.05 -8.00 13.75
N ASP A 199 4.67 -8.68 14.82
CA ASP A 199 4.81 -10.13 14.94
C ASP A 199 3.91 -10.84 13.92
N VAL A 200 2.64 -10.42 13.80
CA VAL A 200 1.71 -10.93 12.77
C VAL A 200 2.28 -10.72 11.36
N TYR A 201 2.80 -9.52 11.09
CA TYR A 201 3.42 -9.22 9.81
C TYR A 201 4.60 -10.16 9.52
N GLN A 202 5.47 -10.38 10.50
CA GLN A 202 6.63 -11.25 10.32
C GLN A 202 6.22 -12.72 10.10
N GLU A 203 5.22 -13.20 10.84
CA GLU A 203 4.65 -14.54 10.64
C GLU A 203 4.11 -14.71 9.21
N ASP A 204 3.44 -13.69 8.66
CA ASP A 204 2.97 -13.72 7.27
C ASP A 204 4.12 -13.79 6.27
N ILE A 205 5.20 -13.03 6.47
CA ILE A 205 6.38 -13.10 5.59
C ILE A 205 6.97 -14.52 5.60
N GLU A 206 7.10 -15.15 6.77
CA GLU A 206 7.62 -16.52 6.86
C GLU A 206 6.68 -17.55 6.24
N LYS A 207 5.36 -17.40 6.40
CA LYS A 207 4.37 -18.23 5.69
C LYS A 207 4.48 -18.07 4.18
N ILE A 208 4.64 -16.84 3.68
CA ILE A 208 4.82 -16.56 2.25
C ILE A 208 6.11 -17.24 1.75
N ARG A 209 7.25 -17.08 2.44
CA ARG A 209 8.51 -17.72 2.07
C ARG A 209 8.41 -19.24 2.04
N THR A 210 7.71 -19.82 3.01
CA THR A 210 7.55 -21.28 3.10
C THR A 210 6.64 -21.82 1.99
N ALA A 211 5.51 -21.17 1.73
CA ALA A 211 4.55 -21.62 0.73
C ALA A 211 4.95 -21.26 -0.72
N PHE A 212 5.68 -20.15 -0.90
CA PHE A 212 6.07 -19.59 -2.20
C PHE A 212 7.53 -19.12 -2.19
N PRO A 213 8.51 -20.05 -2.19
CA PRO A 213 9.93 -19.74 -1.97
C PRO A 213 10.56 -18.78 -2.99
N ASP A 214 9.98 -18.68 -4.18
CA ASP A 214 10.47 -17.86 -5.30
C ASP A 214 9.83 -16.46 -5.35
N VAL A 215 8.88 -16.17 -4.47
CA VAL A 215 8.07 -14.94 -4.53
C VAL A 215 8.73 -13.79 -3.77
N VAL A 216 9.31 -14.03 -2.59
CA VAL A 216 9.94 -12.96 -1.81
C VAL A 216 11.31 -12.64 -2.38
N MET A 217 11.56 -11.36 -2.65
CA MET A 217 12.86 -10.88 -3.11
C MET A 217 13.85 -10.90 -1.96
N ASP A 218 15.02 -11.48 -2.22
CA ASP A 218 16.18 -11.40 -1.34
C ASP A 218 17.06 -10.21 -1.75
N PHE A 219 17.54 -9.47 -0.76
CA PHE A 219 18.36 -8.27 -0.95
C PHE A 219 19.71 -8.36 -0.26
#